data_AF-A0A8J3YH48-F1
#
_entry.id   AF-A0A8J3YH48-F1
#
_cell.length_a   1.000
_cell.length_b   1.000
_cell.length_c   1.000
_cell.angle_alpha   90.00
_cell.angle_beta   90.00
_cell.angle_gamma   90.00
#
_symmetry.space_group_name_H-M   'P 1'
#
loop_
_entity.id
_entity.type
_entity.pdbx_description
1 polymer ?
#
loop_
_entity_poly.entity_id
_entity_poly.type
_entity_poly.pdbx_seq_one_letter_code
_entity_poly.pdbx_strand_id
1 'polypeptide(L)'
;MVVLLAVLMTATGCAPTEPSLSEGEMWQAYIRSSDVKNDRLPTPGRAAEDRMAHLASLGTPAQILGGLLRTFECERVETCELTAPVRRAAGGEAPLGRSVLVKHGDDGSLELATLFVTRGDDGNRLIDANGDTYTGLQDFREHNDLFTAEDTLLTLRDITSVPGSGGTVVVTGHTPSRTWWWIGGGAALVLVLFIAAAMVQPIRSRDHTEPW
;
A
#
# COMPACT_ATOMS: atom_id res chain seq x y z
N MET A 1 28.52 -42.19 12.16
CA MET A 1 27.09 -41.90 12.08
C MET A 1 26.76 -40.72 13.00
N VAL A 2 27.34 -39.56 12.68
CA VAL A 2 27.24 -38.29 13.41
C VAL A 2 27.31 -37.21 12.33
N VAL A 3 26.59 -36.11 12.53
CA VAL A 3 26.48 -34.91 11.65
C VAL A 3 25.44 -35.04 10.53
N LEU A 4 24.15 -35.04 10.90
CA LEU A 4 23.08 -34.71 9.95
C LEU A 4 21.89 -34.03 10.66
N LEU A 5 22.15 -32.97 11.42
CA LEU A 5 21.07 -32.16 12.00
C LEU A 5 21.64 -30.78 12.36
N ALA A 6 21.46 -29.79 11.48
CA ALA A 6 21.41 -28.34 11.78
C ALA A 6 21.73 -27.48 10.54
N VAL A 7 20.90 -27.52 9.50
CA VAL A 7 20.79 -26.39 8.54
C VAL A 7 19.33 -26.26 8.13
N LEU A 8 18.46 -25.91 9.08
CA LEU A 8 17.03 -25.65 8.81
C LEU A 8 16.56 -24.36 9.48
N MET A 9 17.47 -23.40 9.62
CA MET A 9 17.17 -22.06 10.12
C MET A 9 17.94 -21.04 9.29
N THR A 10 17.29 -20.45 8.28
CA THR A 10 17.48 -19.06 7.80
C THR A 10 16.74 -18.88 6.49
N ALA A 11 15.41 -18.78 6.55
CA ALA A 11 14.63 -18.10 5.51
C ALA A 11 13.27 -17.70 6.11
N THR A 12 13.30 -16.97 7.23
CA THR A 12 12.16 -16.10 7.56
C THR A 12 12.15 -15.02 6.50
N GLY A 13 11.45 -15.29 5.41
CA GLY A 13 11.25 -14.32 4.34
C GLY A 13 10.68 -13.05 4.95
N CYS A 14 11.31 -11.92 4.62
CA CYS A 14 10.80 -10.60 4.93
C CYS A 14 9.44 -10.45 4.24
N ALA A 15 8.36 -10.80 4.93
CA ALA A 15 7.04 -10.34 4.56
C ALA A 15 7.04 -8.81 4.72
N PRO A 16 6.54 -8.06 3.73
CA PRO A 16 6.30 -6.64 3.93
C PRO A 16 5.46 -6.51 5.18
N THR A 17 6.05 -5.91 6.21
CA THR A 17 5.43 -5.81 7.53
C THR A 17 4.42 -4.68 7.42
N GLU A 18 3.16 -4.96 7.74
CA GLU A 18 2.15 -3.92 7.89
C GLU A 18 2.70 -2.80 8.78
N PRO A 19 2.35 -1.52 8.50
CA PRO A 19 2.92 -0.40 9.22
C PRO A 19 2.61 -0.55 10.71
N SER A 20 3.58 -0.19 11.55
CA SER A 20 3.40 -0.21 13.01
C SER A 20 2.46 0.88 13.51
N LEU A 21 2.16 1.88 12.67
CA LEU A 21 1.30 3.00 12.99
C LEU A 21 -0.16 2.56 13.07
N SER A 22 -0.79 2.91 14.18
CA SER A 22 -2.23 2.81 14.38
C SER A 22 -2.98 3.94 13.66
N GLU A 23 -4.28 3.74 13.47
CA GLU A 23 -5.18 4.80 12.97
C GLU A 23 -5.12 6.07 13.83
N GLY A 24 -5.05 5.91 15.16
CA GLY A 24 -4.95 7.03 16.08
C GLY A 24 -3.67 7.84 15.88
N GLU A 25 -2.54 7.19 15.60
CA GLU A 25 -1.27 7.87 15.32
C GLU A 25 -1.29 8.60 13.98
N MET A 26 -1.85 7.99 12.93
CA MET A 26 -2.04 8.66 11.63
C MET A 26 -2.94 9.88 11.75
N TRP A 27 -4.06 9.75 12.48
CA TRP A 27 -4.94 10.88 12.75
C TRP A 27 -4.25 11.98 13.57
N GLN A 28 -3.51 11.62 14.62
CA GLN A 28 -2.76 12.58 15.43
C GLN A 28 -1.69 13.32 14.60
N ALA A 29 -1.03 12.63 13.66
CA ALA A 29 -0.09 13.28 12.76
C ALA A 29 -0.81 14.32 11.87
N TYR A 30 -1.96 13.96 11.30
CA TYR A 30 -2.75 14.86 10.46
C TYR A 30 -3.24 16.11 11.19
N ILE A 31 -3.79 15.99 12.40
CA ILE A 31 -4.33 17.15 13.12
C ILE A 31 -3.25 18.08 13.67
N ARG A 32 -2.02 17.58 13.86
CA ARG A 32 -0.89 18.38 14.38
C ARG A 32 -0.05 19.01 13.27
N SER A 33 -0.14 18.53 12.04
CA SER A 33 0.59 19.12 10.91
C SER A 33 -0.19 20.26 10.29
N SER A 34 0.38 21.47 10.30
CA SER A 34 -0.13 22.59 9.51
C SER A 34 0.29 22.53 8.04
N ASP A 35 1.13 21.56 7.67
CA ASP A 35 1.71 21.41 6.33
C ASP A 35 1.34 20.02 5.79
N VAL A 36 0.10 19.91 5.32
CA VAL A 36 -0.40 18.70 4.66
C VAL A 36 -0.60 19.04 3.18
N LYS A 37 0.09 18.32 2.30
CA LYS A 37 -0.05 18.51 0.85
C LYS A 37 -1.47 18.13 0.42
N ASN A 38 -2.06 18.92 -0.48
CA ASN A 38 -3.41 18.74 -0.98
C ASN A 38 -4.50 18.73 0.13
N ASP A 39 -4.26 19.42 1.25
CA ASP A 39 -5.21 19.45 2.36
C ASP A 39 -6.58 20.02 1.95
N ARG A 40 -7.63 19.26 2.24
CA ARG A 40 -9.02 19.67 1.98
C ARG A 40 -9.62 20.46 3.14
N LEU A 41 -8.95 20.47 4.29
CA LEU A 41 -9.32 21.27 5.46
C LEU A 41 -8.17 22.22 5.82
N PRO A 42 -7.72 23.07 4.87
CA PRO A 42 -6.59 23.96 5.12
C PRO A 42 -6.95 24.91 6.25
N THR A 43 -6.05 25.02 7.23
CA THR A 43 -6.25 25.95 8.35
C THR A 43 -5.55 27.28 8.06
N PRO A 44 -6.20 28.42 8.29
CA PRO A 44 -5.50 29.71 8.28
C PRO A 44 -4.54 29.77 9.47
N GLY A 45 -3.24 29.65 9.21
CA GLY A 45 -2.20 29.67 10.24
C GLY A 45 -1.11 28.64 9.97
N ARG A 46 0.02 28.73 10.67
CA ARG A 46 1.12 27.76 10.60
C ARG A 46 1.33 26.99 11.92
N ALA A 47 0.46 27.21 12.91
CA ALA A 47 0.58 26.57 14.22
C ALA A 47 -0.31 25.32 14.30
N ALA A 48 0.18 24.28 14.97
CA ALA A 48 -0.56 23.04 15.20
C ALA A 48 -1.81 23.29 16.05
N GLU A 49 -1.73 24.22 17.00
CA GLU A 49 -2.81 24.60 17.91
C GLU A 49 -4.00 25.19 17.16
N ASP A 50 -3.75 26.07 16.19
CA ASP A 50 -4.78 26.69 15.36
C ASP A 50 -5.51 25.63 14.54
N ARG A 51 -4.77 24.66 13.99
CA ARG A 51 -5.35 23.54 13.24
C ARG A 51 -6.22 22.67 14.11
N MET A 52 -5.75 22.28 15.28
CA MET A 52 -6.54 21.47 16.20
C MET A 52 -7.83 22.21 16.62
N ALA A 53 -7.74 23.52 16.89
CA ALA A 53 -8.90 24.35 17.20
C ALA A 53 -9.87 24.45 16.01
N HIS A 54 -9.36 24.65 14.79
CA HIS A 54 -10.18 24.69 13.58
C HIS A 54 -10.90 23.37 13.34
N LEU A 55 -10.18 22.25 13.35
CA LEU A 55 -10.76 20.92 13.19
C LEU A 55 -11.79 20.61 14.28
N ALA A 56 -11.51 20.94 15.54
CA ALA A 56 -12.46 20.77 16.64
C ALA A 56 -13.77 21.57 16.44
N SER A 57 -13.74 22.67 15.68
CA SER A 57 -14.95 23.44 15.34
C SER A 57 -15.80 22.79 14.23
N LEU A 58 -15.23 21.89 13.43
CA LEU A 58 -15.92 21.22 12.32
C LEU A 58 -16.72 19.99 12.76
N GLY A 59 -16.33 19.36 13.87
CA GLY A 59 -17.04 18.22 14.42
C GLY A 59 -16.16 17.28 15.26
N THR A 60 -16.67 16.08 15.50
CA THR A 60 -15.90 15.03 16.18
C THR A 60 -14.83 14.43 15.26
N PRO A 61 -13.74 13.85 15.81
CA PRO A 61 -12.70 13.20 15.00
C PRO A 61 -13.25 12.20 13.97
N ALA A 62 -14.22 11.38 14.37
CA ALA A 62 -14.84 10.40 13.48
C ALA A 62 -15.65 11.06 12.34
N GLN A 63 -16.34 12.17 12.61
CA GLN A 63 -17.07 12.91 11.58
C GLN A 63 -16.11 13.57 10.58
N ILE A 64 -15.01 14.13 11.06
CA ILE A 64 -14.01 14.77 10.20
C ILE A 64 -13.30 13.72 9.35
N LEU A 65 -12.79 12.65 9.96
CA LEU A 65 -12.13 11.56 9.24
C LEU A 65 -13.07 10.90 8.23
N GLY A 66 -14.32 10.65 8.63
CA GLY A 66 -15.35 10.13 7.72
C GLY A 66 -15.64 11.09 6.57
N GLY A 67 -15.70 12.40 6.81
CA GLY A 67 -15.86 13.41 5.76
C GLY A 67 -14.65 13.53 4.82
N LEU A 68 -13.45 13.35 5.36
CA LEU A 68 -12.18 13.39 4.64
C LEU A 68 -12.07 12.24 3.64
N LEU A 69 -12.36 11.01 4.09
CA LEU A 69 -12.24 9.79 3.29
C LEU A 69 -13.47 9.49 2.41
N ARG A 70 -14.53 10.29 2.54
CA ARG A 70 -15.74 10.19 1.70
C ARG A 70 -15.41 10.59 0.26
N THR A 71 -16.10 9.97 -0.69
CA THR A 71 -16.05 10.40 -2.10
C THR A 71 -16.64 11.80 -2.28
N PHE A 72 -16.10 12.56 -3.22
CA PHE A 72 -16.54 13.91 -3.58
C PHE A 72 -16.61 14.10 -5.11
N GLU A 73 -17.38 15.08 -5.56
CA GLU A 73 -17.46 15.44 -6.99
C GLU A 73 -16.25 16.30 -7.37
N CYS A 74 -15.48 15.87 -8.38
CA CYS A 74 -14.27 16.56 -8.80
C CYS A 74 -14.52 17.95 -9.39
N GLU A 75 -15.68 18.17 -10.00
CA GLU A 75 -16.07 19.48 -10.54
C GLU A 75 -16.18 20.58 -9.47
N ARG A 76 -16.33 20.19 -8.19
CA ARG A 76 -16.51 21.12 -7.06
C ARG A 76 -15.25 21.36 -6.25
N VAL A 77 -14.13 20.72 -6.59
CA VAL A 77 -12.90 20.76 -5.78
C VAL A 77 -11.71 21.06 -6.68
N GLU A 78 -11.07 22.21 -6.46
CA GLU A 78 -9.94 22.68 -7.28
C GLU A 78 -8.75 21.70 -7.27
N THR A 79 -8.59 20.90 -6.22
CA THR A 79 -7.52 19.90 -6.11
C THR A 79 -7.79 18.61 -6.89
N CYS A 80 -8.95 18.48 -7.54
CA CYS A 80 -9.27 17.30 -8.34
C CYS A 80 -8.94 17.50 -9.82
N GLU A 81 -7.70 17.21 -10.21
CA GLU A 81 -7.25 17.33 -11.60
C GLU A 81 -7.55 16.05 -12.41
N LEU A 82 -8.55 16.11 -13.29
CA LEU A 82 -8.93 15.00 -14.17
C LEU A 82 -8.02 14.93 -15.41
N THR A 83 -6.89 14.24 -15.25
CA THR A 83 -5.95 13.97 -16.35
C THR A 83 -6.62 13.15 -17.47
N ALA A 84 -6.02 13.16 -18.67
CA ALA A 84 -6.54 12.39 -19.80
C ALA A 84 -6.54 10.86 -19.53
N PRO A 85 -5.52 10.26 -18.87
CA PRO A 85 -5.57 8.86 -18.46
C PRO A 85 -6.75 8.53 -17.54
N VAL A 86 -6.98 9.33 -16.49
CA VAL A 86 -8.11 9.14 -15.57
C VAL A 86 -9.44 9.15 -16.31
N ARG A 87 -9.66 10.13 -17.19
CA ARG A 87 -10.90 10.21 -18.00
C ARG A 87 -11.10 9.01 -18.91
N ARG A 88 -10.01 8.47 -19.47
CA ARG A 88 -10.05 7.26 -20.30
C ARG A 88 -10.40 6.03 -19.48
N ALA A 89 -9.75 5.86 -18.34
CA ALA A 89 -10.02 4.76 -17.41
C ALA A 89 -11.45 4.81 -16.85
N ALA A 90 -12.01 6.01 -16.71
CA ALA A 90 -13.38 6.21 -16.26
C ALA A 90 -14.45 5.93 -17.33
N GLY A 91 -14.08 5.54 -18.55
CA GLY A 91 -15.03 5.13 -19.59
C GLY A 91 -15.96 6.26 -20.08
N GLY A 92 -15.60 7.52 -19.84
CA GLY A 92 -16.39 8.68 -20.24
C GLY A 92 -17.38 9.20 -19.19
N GLU A 93 -17.54 8.50 -18.06
CA GLU A 93 -18.26 9.04 -16.90
C GLU A 93 -17.33 9.91 -16.03
N ALA A 94 -17.89 10.90 -15.35
CA ALA A 94 -17.14 11.71 -14.40
C ALA A 94 -16.87 10.88 -13.13
N PRO A 95 -15.61 10.52 -12.82
CA PRO A 95 -15.32 9.78 -11.61
C PRO A 95 -15.49 10.66 -10.37
N LEU A 96 -15.68 10.01 -9.22
CA LEU A 96 -15.67 10.69 -7.93
C LEU A 96 -14.25 10.71 -7.37
N GLY A 97 -13.81 11.84 -6.82
CA GLY A 97 -12.56 11.91 -6.07
C GLY A 97 -12.73 11.24 -4.70
N ARG A 98 -11.64 10.71 -4.15
CA ARG A 98 -11.54 10.13 -2.81
C ARG A 98 -10.17 10.43 -2.24
N SER A 99 -10.14 10.95 -1.02
CA SER A 99 -8.88 11.22 -0.35
C SER A 99 -8.39 9.98 0.38
N VAL A 100 -7.08 9.79 0.36
CA VAL A 100 -6.35 8.87 1.23
C VAL A 100 -5.30 9.68 1.98
N LEU A 101 -5.21 9.50 3.29
CA LEU A 101 -4.16 10.15 4.07
C LEU A 101 -2.89 9.32 3.98
N VAL A 102 -1.85 9.91 3.43
CA VAL A 102 -0.54 9.30 3.24
C VAL A 102 0.44 9.96 4.18
N LYS A 103 1.28 9.14 4.84
CA LYS A 103 2.50 9.57 5.48
C LYS A 103 3.66 8.96 4.72
N HIS A 104 4.49 9.81 4.13
CA HIS A 104 5.60 9.37 3.31
C HIS A 104 6.72 8.77 4.16
N GLY A 105 7.26 7.65 3.70
CA GLY A 105 8.26 6.89 4.46
C GLY A 105 9.64 7.52 4.48
N ASP A 106 9.97 8.34 3.47
CA ASP A 106 11.28 8.94 3.25
C ASP A 106 11.51 10.22 4.09
N ASP A 107 10.52 11.11 4.14
CA ASP A 107 10.62 12.41 4.82
C ASP A 107 9.58 12.59 5.95
N GLY A 108 8.64 11.67 6.09
CA GLY A 108 7.57 11.73 7.09
C GLY A 108 6.49 12.78 6.79
N SER A 109 6.53 13.40 5.61
CA SER A 109 5.54 14.39 5.17
C SER A 109 4.15 13.77 5.04
N LEU A 110 3.13 14.62 5.13
CA LEU A 110 1.74 14.20 5.03
C LEU A 110 1.11 14.74 3.75
N GLU A 111 0.36 13.87 3.07
CA GLU A 111 -0.37 14.19 1.87
C GLU A 111 -1.80 13.64 1.95
N LEU A 112 -2.79 14.42 1.52
CA LEU A 112 -4.09 13.90 1.14
C LEU A 112 -4.09 13.57 -0.35
N ALA A 113 -3.64 12.37 -0.68
CA ALA A 113 -3.60 11.91 -2.05
C ALA A 113 -5.04 11.70 -2.56
N THR A 114 -5.31 12.15 -3.78
CA THR A 114 -6.61 11.95 -4.42
C THR A 114 -6.54 10.73 -5.34
N LEU A 115 -7.35 9.74 -5.03
CA LEU A 115 -7.70 8.64 -5.93
C LEU A 115 -9.10 8.90 -6.49
N PHE A 116 -9.47 8.15 -7.51
CA PHE A 116 -10.74 8.29 -8.20
C PHE A 116 -11.54 7.00 -8.07
N VAL A 117 -12.87 7.12 -7.99
CA VAL A 117 -13.78 5.98 -7.91
C VAL A 117 -14.82 6.10 -9.01
N THR A 118 -14.96 5.04 -9.81
CA THR A 118 -16.03 4.90 -10.79
C THR A 118 -17.03 3.86 -10.33
N ARG A 119 -18.29 4.05 -10.73
CA ARG A 119 -19.34 3.04 -10.56
C ARG A 119 -19.44 2.27 -11.87
N GLY A 120 -19.62 0.96 -11.79
CA GLY A 120 -19.84 0.11 -12.94
C GLY A 120 -20.80 -1.03 -12.58
N ASP A 121 -21.36 -1.66 -13.61
CA ASP A 121 -22.27 -2.79 -13.45
C ASP A 121 -21.59 -3.99 -12.78
N ASP A 122 -20.28 -4.17 -13.04
CA ASP A 122 -19.44 -5.19 -12.42
C ASP A 122 -18.91 -4.79 -11.02
N GLY A 123 -19.35 -3.64 -10.49
CA GLY A 123 -18.90 -3.08 -9.22
C GLY A 123 -18.08 -1.80 -9.36
N ASN A 124 -17.76 -1.18 -8.22
CA ASN A 124 -16.97 0.04 -8.19
C ASN A 124 -15.48 -0.26 -8.43
N ARG A 125 -14.79 0.66 -9.10
CA ARG A 125 -13.34 0.57 -9.34
C ARG A 125 -12.63 1.79 -8.79
N LEU A 126 -11.41 1.58 -8.31
CA LEU A 126 -10.47 2.63 -7.96
C LEU A 126 -9.64 2.96 -9.21
N ILE A 127 -9.32 4.23 -9.42
CA ILE A 127 -8.45 4.71 -10.47
C ILE A 127 -7.43 5.65 -9.82
N ASP A 128 -6.16 5.52 -10.16
CA ASP A 128 -5.12 6.42 -9.66
C ASP A 128 -4.85 7.60 -10.61
N ALA A 129 -3.89 8.46 -10.26
CA ALA A 129 -3.55 9.63 -11.07
C ALA A 129 -2.98 9.29 -12.47
N ASN A 130 -2.41 8.09 -12.63
CA ASN A 130 -1.86 7.56 -13.88
C ASN A 130 -2.93 6.90 -14.76
N GLY A 131 -4.13 6.69 -14.22
CA GLY A 131 -5.25 6.06 -14.91
C GLY A 131 -5.26 4.52 -14.79
N ASP A 132 -4.42 3.96 -13.93
CA ASP A 132 -4.46 2.53 -13.63
C ASP A 132 -5.66 2.22 -12.73
N THR A 133 -6.27 1.06 -12.96
CA THR A 133 -7.55 0.67 -12.34
C THR A 133 -7.38 -0.49 -11.39
N TYR A 134 -8.05 -0.43 -10.25
CA TYR A 134 -7.97 -1.45 -9.21
C TYR A 134 -9.35 -1.84 -8.70
N THR A 135 -9.49 -3.11 -8.36
CA THR A 135 -10.73 -3.71 -7.86
C THR A 135 -10.95 -3.50 -6.36
N GLY A 136 -9.89 -3.15 -5.61
CA GLY A 136 -9.96 -2.92 -4.18
C GLY A 136 -8.60 -2.54 -3.58
N LEU A 137 -8.55 -2.44 -2.25
CA LEU A 137 -7.36 -1.96 -1.54
C LEU A 137 -6.14 -2.89 -1.71
N GLN A 138 -6.34 -4.20 -1.69
CA GLN A 138 -5.23 -5.14 -1.84
C GLN A 138 -4.66 -5.10 -3.26
N ASP A 139 -5.52 -5.08 -4.27
CA ASP A 139 -5.14 -4.97 -5.67
C ASP A 139 -4.38 -3.65 -5.94
N PHE A 140 -4.86 -2.54 -5.35
CA PHE A 140 -4.17 -1.26 -5.36
C PHE A 140 -2.75 -1.39 -4.79
N ARG A 141 -2.59 -1.93 -3.58
CA ARG A 141 -1.28 -2.06 -2.92
C ARG A 141 -0.29 -2.93 -3.70
N GLU A 142 -0.77 -3.95 -4.40
CA GLU A 142 0.11 -4.86 -5.15
C GLU A 142 0.62 -4.27 -6.47
N HIS A 143 -0.14 -3.35 -7.08
CA HIS A 143 0.08 -2.96 -8.48
C HIS A 143 0.30 -1.46 -8.69
N ASN A 144 0.00 -0.61 -7.72
CA ASN A 144 0.19 0.84 -7.87
C ASN A 144 1.68 1.22 -7.95
N ASP A 145 1.97 2.27 -8.71
CA ASP A 145 3.29 2.89 -8.83
C ASP A 145 3.37 4.26 -8.13
N LEU A 146 2.29 4.67 -7.46
CA LEU A 146 2.20 5.95 -6.76
C LEU A 146 2.94 5.97 -5.43
N PHE A 147 2.90 4.85 -4.70
CA PHE A 147 3.41 4.76 -3.34
C PHE A 147 4.45 3.66 -3.23
N THR A 148 5.31 3.77 -2.23
CA THR A 148 6.33 2.76 -1.92
C THR A 148 5.89 1.87 -0.76
N ALA A 149 6.69 0.86 -0.44
CA ALA A 149 6.43 -0.03 0.70
C ALA A 149 6.63 0.67 2.05
N GLU A 150 7.36 1.78 2.06
CA GLU A 150 7.65 2.61 3.23
C GLU A 150 6.54 3.63 3.54
N ASP A 151 5.70 3.96 2.55
CA ASP A 151 4.56 4.85 2.74
C ASP A 151 3.47 4.19 3.59
N THR A 152 2.86 4.97 4.48
CA THR A 152 1.74 4.53 5.33
C THR A 152 0.46 5.24 4.93
N LEU A 153 -0.60 4.48 4.70
CA LEU A 153 -1.89 5.03 4.26
C LEU A 153 -2.97 4.75 5.29
N LEU A 154 -3.72 5.79 5.66
CA LEU A 154 -4.99 5.68 6.35
C LEU A 154 -6.13 5.87 5.33
N THR A 155 -6.93 4.83 5.15
CA THR A 155 -8.03 4.79 4.18
C THR A 155 -9.21 3.96 4.68
N LEU A 156 -10.26 3.80 3.87
CA LEU A 156 -11.33 2.85 4.16
C LEU A 156 -10.91 1.43 3.81
N ARG A 157 -11.35 0.47 4.63
CA ARG A 157 -11.16 -0.97 4.36
C ARG A 157 -11.76 -1.38 3.02
N ASP A 158 -12.94 -0.84 2.70
CA ASP A 158 -13.51 -0.87 1.35
C ASP A 158 -13.26 0.49 0.68
N ILE A 159 -12.11 0.61 0.02
CA ILE A 159 -11.65 1.85 -0.62
C ILE A 159 -12.48 2.22 -1.86
N THR A 160 -13.23 1.28 -2.46
CA THR A 160 -14.08 1.55 -3.64
C THR A 160 -15.52 1.85 -3.27
N SER A 161 -15.90 1.75 -2.00
CA SER A 161 -17.25 2.09 -1.52
C SER A 161 -17.72 3.48 -1.96
N VAL A 162 -19.01 3.65 -2.26
CA VAL A 162 -19.60 4.96 -2.59
C VAL A 162 -20.89 5.13 -1.77
N PRO A 163 -21.02 6.18 -0.95
CA PRO A 163 -20.18 7.37 -0.91
C PRO A 163 -18.90 7.25 -0.06
N GLY A 164 -18.60 6.09 0.52
CA GLY A 164 -17.46 5.92 1.43
C GLY A 164 -17.88 5.81 2.88
N SER A 165 -18.62 4.75 3.20
CA SER A 165 -18.98 4.36 4.56
C SER A 165 -18.30 3.05 4.91
N GLY A 166 -17.76 2.95 6.12
CA GLY A 166 -17.15 1.70 6.59
C GLY A 166 -16.05 1.94 7.62
N GLY A 167 -15.42 0.85 8.03
CA GLY A 167 -14.24 0.91 8.89
C GLY A 167 -13.02 1.43 8.14
N THR A 168 -12.18 2.16 8.85
CA THR A 168 -10.85 2.62 8.44
C THR A 168 -9.81 1.53 8.66
N VAL A 169 -8.68 1.67 7.97
CA VAL A 169 -7.52 0.78 8.09
C VAL A 169 -6.25 1.56 7.81
N VAL A 170 -5.16 1.18 8.46
CA VAL A 170 -3.81 1.66 8.16
C VAL A 170 -3.02 0.53 7.50
N VAL A 171 -2.42 0.81 6.34
CA VAL A 171 -1.72 -0.17 5.49
C VAL A 171 -0.47 0.43 4.87
N THR A 172 0.46 -0.41 4.38
CA THR A 172 1.57 0.08 3.53
C THR A 172 1.06 0.51 2.15
N GLY A 173 1.75 1.45 1.50
CA GLY A 173 1.42 1.94 0.16
C GLY A 173 1.59 0.94 -0.95
N HIS A 174 2.67 0.19 -0.86
CA HIS A 174 2.95 -0.88 -1.79
C HIS A 174 3.22 -2.18 -1.04
N THR A 175 2.75 -3.28 -1.60
CA THR A 175 3.13 -4.63 -1.19
C THR A 175 3.94 -5.25 -2.32
N PRO A 176 5.24 -5.52 -2.12
CA PRO A 176 6.05 -6.17 -3.15
C PRO A 176 5.39 -7.46 -3.61
N SER A 177 5.28 -7.61 -4.94
CA SER A 177 4.57 -8.73 -5.55
C SER A 177 5.04 -10.08 -5.02
N ARG A 178 4.08 -10.96 -4.76
CA ARG A 178 4.31 -12.33 -4.25
C ARG A 178 5.25 -13.15 -5.14
N THR A 179 5.43 -12.75 -6.40
CA THR A 179 6.36 -13.33 -7.38
C THR A 179 7.81 -13.36 -6.88
N TRP A 180 8.23 -12.38 -6.07
CA TRP A 180 9.60 -12.39 -5.52
C TRP A 180 9.87 -13.59 -4.60
N TRP A 181 8.85 -14.07 -3.88
CA TRP A 181 8.96 -15.26 -3.03
C TRP A 181 9.22 -16.54 -3.83
N TRP A 182 8.66 -16.65 -5.04
CA TRP A 182 8.91 -17.80 -5.92
C TRP A 182 10.32 -17.78 -6.50
N ILE A 183 10.85 -16.60 -6.84
CA ILE A 183 12.22 -16.47 -7.34
C ILE A 183 13.23 -16.81 -6.24
N GLY A 184 13.01 -16.31 -5.02
CA GLY A 184 13.85 -16.65 -3.86
C GLY A 184 13.74 -18.12 -3.44
N GLY A 185 12.51 -18.65 -3.38
CA GLY A 185 12.25 -20.06 -3.04
C GLY A 185 12.75 -21.05 -4.09
N GLY A 186 12.61 -20.70 -5.37
CA GLY A 186 13.11 -21.50 -6.50
C GLY A 186 14.63 -21.57 -6.52
N ALA A 187 15.32 -20.44 -6.31
CA ALA A 187 16.78 -20.41 -6.22
C ALA A 187 17.33 -21.24 -5.06
N ALA A 188 16.67 -21.19 -3.89
CA ALA A 188 17.04 -22.00 -2.74
C ALA A 188 16.86 -23.50 -3.00
N LEU A 189 15.78 -23.92 -3.66
CA LEU A 189 15.53 -25.31 -4.02
C LEU A 189 16.60 -25.84 -5.00
N VAL A 190 16.95 -25.06 -6.02
CA VAL A 190 18.01 -25.43 -6.98
C VAL A 190 19.35 -25.59 -6.29
N LEU A 191 19.69 -24.68 -5.37
CA LEU A 191 20.93 -24.77 -4.59
C LEU A 191 20.97 -26.03 -3.72
N VAL A 192 19.88 -26.37 -3.04
CA VAL A 192 19.77 -27.60 -2.23
C VAL A 192 19.93 -28.85 -3.09
N LEU A 193 19.29 -28.89 -4.26
CA LEU A 193 19.42 -30.01 -5.19
C LEU A 193 20.85 -30.13 -5.74
N PHE A 194 21.51 -29.00 -6.03
CA PHE A 194 22.90 -29.00 -6.51
C PHE A 194 23.87 -29.51 -5.46
N ILE A 195 23.71 -29.09 -4.19
CA ILE A 195 24.50 -29.58 -3.06
C ILE A 195 24.26 -31.09 -2.85
N ALA A 196 23.01 -31.55 -2.89
CA ALA A 196 22.68 -32.96 -2.76
C ALA A 196 23.32 -33.80 -3.88
N ALA A 197 23.25 -33.34 -5.13
CA ALA A 197 23.88 -34.02 -6.26
C ALA A 197 25.42 -34.08 -6.12
N ALA A 198 26.05 -32.97 -5.72
CA ALA A 198 27.50 -32.91 -5.49
C ALA A 198 27.96 -33.83 -4.35
N MET A 199 27.14 -34.06 -3.33
CA MET A 199 27.45 -35.01 -2.25
C MET A 199 27.30 -36.48 -2.67
N VAL A 200 26.44 -36.79 -3.64
CA VAL A 200 26.22 -38.17 -4.13
C VAL A 200 27.26 -38.60 -5.18
N GLN A 201 27.80 -37.67 -5.97
CA GLN A 201 28.79 -37.97 -7.01
C GLN A 201 30.11 -38.62 -6.53
N PRO A 202 30.75 -38.21 -5.41
CA PRO A 202 32.02 -38.81 -4.97
C PRO A 202 31.90 -40.23 -4.39
N ILE A 203 30.67 -40.71 -4.14
CA ILE A 203 30.42 -42.09 -3.69
C ILE A 203 30.40 -43.04 -4.89
N ARG A 204 29.94 -42.58 -6.05
CA ARG A 204 29.80 -43.41 -7.25
C ARG A 204 31.07 -43.51 -8.10
N SER A 205 32.03 -42.58 -7.92
CA SER A 205 33.29 -42.59 -8.67
C SER A 205 34.41 -43.46 -8.05
N ARG A 206 34.14 -44.19 -6.95
CA ARG A 206 35.12 -45.05 -6.27
C ARG A 206 35.06 -46.54 -6.62
N ASP A 207 34.16 -46.98 -7.51
CA ASP A 207 33.99 -48.41 -7.85
C ASP A 207 34.75 -48.89 -9.11
N HIS A 208 35.65 -48.08 -9.68
CA HIS A 208 36.48 -48.50 -10.82
C HIS A 208 37.97 -48.26 -10.58
N THR A 209 38.50 -48.90 -9.54
CA THR A 209 39.88 -49.34 -9.53
C THR A 209 39.92 -50.69 -8.86
N GLU A 210 39.98 -51.77 -9.65
CA GLU A 210 41.00 -52.78 -9.40
C GLU A 210 41.48 -53.44 -10.69
N PRO A 211 42.76 -53.84 -10.70
CA PRO A 211 43.56 -54.15 -11.88
C PRO A 211 43.39 -55.62 -12.24
N TRP A 212 43.53 -56.01 -13.52
CA TRP A 212 44.30 -57.15 -14.06
C TRP A 212 44.36 -56.99 -15.58
#